data_AF-A0A4V3C8Y0-F1
#
_entry.id   AF-A0A4V3C8Y0-F1
#
_cell.length_a   1.000
_cell.length_b   1.000
_cell.length_c   1.000
_cell.angle_alpha   90.00
_cell.angle_beta   90.00
_cell.angle_gamma   90.00
#
_symmetry.space_group_name_H-M   'P 1'
#
loop_
_entity.id
_entity.type
_entity.pdbx_description
1 polymer ?
#
loop_
_entity_poly.entity_id
_entity_poly.type
_entity_poly.pdbx_seq_one_letter_code
_entity_poly.pdbx_strand_id
1 'polypeptide(L)'
;MAELVTGPDGAVVDGVLRLGRDGTVGVEGYEVSTVRTPHGLRYDVRTPDGSSLSWTTPVESQRTLILGGARSGKSTEAERLLADHPDTLYVATGGDGSADPEWAARIAMHRARRPSTWGLAETIDLVPLLDSPGPPLLVDCLTLWLARTMDACDVWASPDRVVEVEAEIAALAAAWSRTPRLVVAVSNEVGAGVVPADPGTRLYRDLMGRVNTTIAHHSTTVLWCIAGRTVPL
;
A
#
# COMPACT_ATOMS: atom_id res chain seq x y z
N MET A 1 -39.05 -9.05 18.84
CA MET A 1 -37.62 -9.16 19.22
C MET A 1 -36.84 -9.20 17.93
N ALA A 2 -36.21 -8.10 17.55
CA ALA A 2 -35.40 -8.04 16.33
C ALA A 2 -33.99 -8.51 16.70
N GLU A 3 -33.55 -9.58 16.04
CA GLU A 3 -32.28 -10.23 16.27
C GLU A 3 -31.19 -9.44 15.53
N LEU A 4 -30.17 -9.01 16.28
CA LEU A 4 -29.05 -8.24 15.79
C LEU A 4 -28.06 -9.19 15.10
N VAL A 5 -27.76 -9.01 13.81
CA VAL A 5 -26.68 -9.76 13.14
C VAL A 5 -25.80 -8.83 12.32
N THR A 6 -24.50 -8.93 12.60
CA THR A 6 -23.38 -8.17 12.02
C THR A 6 -22.60 -9.02 10.99
N GLY A 7 -22.02 -8.42 9.94
CA GLY A 7 -21.01 -9.09 9.09
C GLY A 7 -20.62 -8.35 7.80
N PRO A 8 -19.49 -8.72 7.15
CA PRO A 8 -18.57 -7.81 6.43
C PRO A 8 -19.01 -7.31 5.05
N ASP A 9 -20.06 -7.90 4.48
CA ASP A 9 -20.52 -7.60 3.11
C ASP A 9 -22.02 -7.26 3.14
N GLY A 10 -22.33 -6.03 3.52
CA GLY A 10 -23.67 -5.57 3.89
C GLY A 10 -24.82 -6.13 3.06
N ALA A 11 -25.83 -6.66 3.75
CA ALA A 11 -27.18 -6.78 3.23
C ALA A 11 -28.21 -6.58 4.36
N VAL A 12 -29.30 -5.93 3.96
CA VAL A 12 -30.43 -5.41 4.74
C VAL A 12 -31.12 -6.48 5.59
N VAL A 13 -31.56 -6.07 6.79
CA VAL A 13 -32.69 -6.68 7.49
C VAL A 13 -33.65 -5.56 7.91
N ASP A 14 -34.91 -5.66 7.50
CA ASP A 14 -36.08 -4.89 7.97
C ASP A 14 -35.85 -3.40 8.33
N GLY A 15 -35.47 -2.59 7.34
CA GLY A 15 -35.43 -1.13 7.48
C GLY A 15 -34.22 -0.56 8.23
N VAL A 16 -33.21 -1.38 8.53
CA VAL A 16 -32.01 -0.95 9.26
C VAL A 16 -30.81 -0.80 8.31
N LEU A 17 -30.30 0.43 8.25
CA LEU A 17 -29.01 0.93 7.74
C LEU A 17 -28.26 0.11 6.65
N ARG A 18 -28.06 0.68 5.45
CA ARG A 18 -27.09 0.18 4.46
C ARG A 18 -25.75 0.91 4.59
N LEU A 19 -24.68 0.18 4.88
CA LEU A 19 -23.30 0.66 4.80
C LEU A 19 -22.69 0.19 3.48
N GLY A 20 -22.54 1.09 2.52
CA GLY A 20 -21.83 0.82 1.25
C GLY A 20 -20.38 1.30 1.30
N ARG A 21 -19.57 0.87 0.31
CA ARG A 21 -18.19 1.33 0.09
C ARG A 21 -18.04 2.86 0.02
N ASP A 22 -19.11 3.58 -0.30
CA ASP A 22 -19.12 5.01 -0.61
C ASP A 22 -19.84 5.89 0.45
N GLY A 23 -20.09 5.36 1.65
CA GLY A 23 -20.63 6.13 2.76
C GLY A 23 -21.97 5.62 3.32
N THR A 24 -22.32 6.19 4.47
CA THR A 24 -23.51 5.87 5.27
C THR A 24 -24.76 6.38 4.56
N VAL A 25 -25.69 5.50 4.20
CA VAL A 25 -27.03 5.93 3.77
C VAL A 25 -27.91 6.03 5.02
N GLY A 26 -28.21 7.27 5.43
CA GLY A 26 -29.07 7.54 6.59
C GLY A 26 -30.49 7.04 6.36
N VAL A 27 -31.09 6.43 7.40
CA VAL A 27 -32.51 6.09 7.45
C VAL A 27 -33.21 7.13 8.31
N GLU A 28 -34.40 7.57 7.92
CA GLU A 28 -35.17 8.60 8.62
C GLU A 28 -35.39 8.22 10.11
N GLY A 29 -35.06 9.15 11.01
CA GLY A 29 -35.15 8.96 12.47
C GLY A 29 -33.94 8.27 13.13
N TYR A 30 -32.96 7.80 12.36
CA TYR A 30 -31.69 7.28 12.88
C TYR A 30 -30.59 8.34 12.75
N GLU A 31 -29.93 8.68 13.85
CA GLU A 31 -28.74 9.53 13.81
C GLU A 31 -27.50 8.64 13.82
N VAL A 32 -26.62 8.78 12.84
CA VAL A 32 -25.38 8.02 12.75
C VAL A 32 -24.19 8.97 12.76
N SER A 33 -23.26 8.76 13.69
CA SER A 33 -21.95 9.39 13.67
C SER A 33 -20.86 8.35 13.44
N THR A 34 -19.86 8.72 12.65
CA THR A 34 -18.69 7.89 12.38
C THR A 34 -17.44 8.55 12.93
N VAL A 35 -16.64 7.77 13.65
CA VAL A 35 -15.36 8.21 14.20
C VAL A 35 -14.29 7.24 13.75
N ARG A 36 -13.24 7.76 13.10
CA ARG A 36 -12.06 6.95 12.79
C ARG A 36 -11.28 6.71 14.09
N THR A 37 -10.98 5.45 14.36
CA THR A 37 -10.20 5.02 15.53
C THR A 37 -8.96 4.24 15.07
N PRO A 38 -7.95 4.04 15.93
CA PRO A 38 -6.82 3.15 15.63
C PRO A 38 -7.23 1.70 15.32
N HIS A 39 -8.43 1.28 15.72
CA HIS A 39 -8.91 -0.11 15.60
C HIS A 39 -9.95 -0.30 14.48
N GLY A 40 -10.33 0.77 13.76
CA GLY A 40 -11.50 0.67 12.89
C GLY A 40 -12.24 1.97 12.64
N LEU A 41 -13.27 1.89 11.81
CA LEU A 41 -14.32 2.90 11.80
C LEU A 41 -15.33 2.53 12.89
N ARG A 42 -15.45 3.38 13.91
CA ARG A 42 -16.49 3.27 14.92
C ARG A 42 -17.76 3.93 14.40
N TYR A 43 -18.87 3.21 14.50
CA TYR A 43 -20.21 3.70 14.21
C TYR A 43 -20.95 3.83 15.54
N ASP A 44 -21.46 5.02 15.82
CA ASP A 44 -22.39 5.26 16.91
C ASP A 44 -23.75 5.63 16.29
N VAL A 45 -24.80 4.87 16.63
CA VAL A 45 -26.14 4.99 16.06
C VAL A 45 -27.14 5.25 17.17
N ARG A 46 -27.92 6.33 17.04
CA ARG A 46 -29.10 6.60 17.86
C ARG A 46 -30.35 6.25 17.07
N THR A 47 -31.20 5.42 17.65
CA THR A 47 -32.45 4.95 17.05
C THR A 47 -33.61 5.91 17.35
N PRO A 48 -34.72 5.87 16.59
CA PRO A 48 -35.87 6.75 16.80
C PRO A 48 -36.52 6.61 18.19
N ASP A 49 -36.42 5.44 18.81
CA ASP A 49 -36.92 5.15 20.17
C ASP A 49 -35.94 5.60 21.28
N GLY A 50 -34.82 6.24 20.92
CA GLY A 50 -33.84 6.78 21.85
C GLY A 50 -32.76 5.79 22.30
N SER A 51 -32.78 4.54 21.81
CA SER A 51 -31.70 3.58 22.08
C SER A 51 -30.39 3.97 21.37
N SER A 52 -29.26 3.46 21.86
CA SER A 52 -27.94 3.72 21.26
C SER A 52 -27.20 2.42 21.03
N LEU A 53 -26.65 2.27 19.82
CA LEU A 53 -25.85 1.13 19.39
C LEU A 53 -24.46 1.63 19.00
N SER A 54 -23.42 0.87 19.33
CA SER A 54 -22.05 1.18 18.94
C SER A 54 -21.32 -0.09 18.53
N TRP A 55 -20.64 -0.04 17.39
CA TRP A 55 -19.74 -1.10 16.95
C TRP A 55 -18.56 -0.52 16.18
N THR A 56 -17.48 -1.29 16.09
CA THR A 56 -16.30 -0.93 15.32
C THR A 56 -16.13 -1.96 14.22
N THR A 57 -16.17 -1.53 12.96
CA THR A 57 -15.67 -2.41 11.89
C THR A 57 -14.15 -2.32 11.90
N PRO A 58 -13.44 -3.45 11.96
CA PRO A 58 -11.99 -3.43 11.82
C PRO A 58 -11.63 -2.67 10.54
N VAL A 59 -10.61 -1.83 10.58
CA VAL A 59 -9.94 -1.48 9.32
C VAL A 59 -9.30 -2.80 8.91
N GLU A 60 -9.84 -3.48 7.90
CA GLU A 60 -9.04 -4.49 7.22
C GLU A 60 -7.72 -3.82 6.88
N SER A 61 -6.61 -4.41 7.33
CA SER A 61 -5.26 -3.93 7.00
C SER A 61 -5.20 -3.66 5.50
N GLN A 62 -5.28 -2.38 5.13
CA GLN A 62 -5.38 -1.95 3.75
C GLN A 62 -3.98 -2.01 3.16
N ARG A 63 -3.80 -3.00 2.29
CA ARG A 63 -2.55 -3.26 1.57
C ARG A 63 -2.78 -2.88 0.12
N THR A 64 -2.34 -1.70 -0.24
CA THR A 64 -2.53 -1.16 -1.59
C THR A 64 -1.22 -1.21 -2.37
N LEU A 65 -1.21 -1.90 -3.50
CA LEU A 65 -0.12 -1.86 -4.46
C LEU A 65 -0.52 -0.99 -5.65
N ILE A 66 0.30 0.01 -5.99
CA ILE A 66 0.13 0.85 -7.18
C ILE A 66 1.23 0.51 -8.19
N LEU A 67 0.83 -0.12 -9.28
CA LEU A 67 1.68 -0.45 -10.42
C LEU A 67 1.59 0.63 -11.49
N GLY A 68 2.65 0.85 -12.26
CA GLY A 68 2.57 1.72 -13.44
C GLY A 68 3.92 2.02 -14.06
N GLY A 69 3.92 2.64 -15.23
CA GLY A 69 5.18 3.03 -15.89
C GLY A 69 5.97 4.10 -15.10
N ALA A 70 7.19 4.37 -15.56
CA ALA A 70 7.93 5.55 -15.11
C ALA A 70 7.12 6.82 -15.42
N ARG A 71 7.09 7.77 -14.47
CA ARG A 71 6.34 9.05 -14.60
C ARG A 71 4.83 8.90 -14.87
N SER A 72 4.22 7.77 -14.51
CA SER A 72 2.78 7.56 -14.70
C SER A 72 1.88 8.31 -13.73
N GLY A 73 2.42 8.82 -12.61
CA GLY A 73 1.65 9.48 -11.54
C GLY A 73 1.45 8.64 -10.26
N LYS A 74 1.97 7.41 -10.22
CA LYS A 74 1.76 6.48 -9.10
C LYS A 74 2.17 7.00 -7.71
N SER A 75 3.30 7.72 -7.59
CA SER A 75 3.71 8.29 -6.29
C SER A 75 2.75 9.39 -5.83
N THR A 76 2.24 10.23 -6.73
CA THR A 76 1.23 11.25 -6.40
C THR A 76 -0.07 10.62 -5.93
N GLU A 77 -0.50 9.53 -6.57
CA GLU A 77 -1.68 8.81 -6.10
C GLU A 77 -1.44 8.16 -4.74
N ALA A 78 -0.28 7.54 -4.53
CA ALA A 78 0.06 6.93 -3.25
C ALA A 78 0.08 7.96 -2.12
N GLU A 79 0.59 9.15 -2.39
CA GLU A 79 0.53 10.30 -1.48
C GLU A 79 -0.92 10.72 -1.18
N ARG A 80 -1.77 10.77 -2.23
CA ARG A 80 -3.19 11.13 -2.10
C ARG A 80 -3.97 10.15 -1.23
N LEU A 81 -3.70 8.84 -1.37
CA LEU A 81 -4.35 7.80 -0.54
C LEU A 81 -4.01 7.92 0.95
N LEU A 82 -2.91 8.61 1.28
CA LEU A 82 -2.43 8.78 2.64
C LEU A 82 -2.56 10.23 3.15
N ALA A 83 -3.24 11.11 2.40
CA ALA A 83 -3.32 12.54 2.71
C ALA A 83 -3.93 12.82 4.09
N ASP A 84 -4.90 12.00 4.53
CA ASP A 84 -5.56 12.12 5.83
C ASP A 84 -4.77 11.47 6.99
N HIS A 85 -3.55 11.00 6.71
CA HIS A 85 -2.67 10.31 7.66
C HIS A 85 -1.38 11.13 7.88
N PRO A 86 -1.43 12.17 8.75
CA PRO A 86 -0.29 13.08 8.94
C PRO A 86 0.92 12.43 9.62
N ASP A 87 0.73 11.27 10.26
CA ASP A 87 1.74 10.47 10.95
C ASP A 87 2.42 9.41 10.04
N THR A 88 2.06 9.37 8.75
CA THR A 88 2.61 8.42 7.77
C THR A 88 4.13 8.38 7.79
N LEU A 89 4.67 7.16 7.77
CA LEU A 89 6.10 6.90 7.57
C LEU A 89 6.38 6.64 6.08
N TYR A 90 7.09 7.56 5.45
CA TYR A 90 7.60 7.41 4.09
C TYR A 90 8.87 6.56 4.13
N VAL A 91 8.89 5.45 3.38
CA VAL A 91 10.03 4.54 3.27
C VAL A 91 10.65 4.68 1.89
N ALA A 92 11.78 5.38 1.83
CA ALA A 92 12.54 5.62 0.62
C ALA A 92 13.54 4.48 0.42
N THR A 93 13.35 3.66 -0.61
CA THR A 93 14.20 2.49 -0.86
C THR A 93 15.39 2.81 -1.76
N GLY A 94 15.38 3.96 -2.45
CA GLY A 94 16.33 4.32 -3.51
C GLY A 94 17.74 4.77 -3.11
N GLY A 95 18.05 4.86 -1.80
CA GLY A 95 19.36 5.32 -1.33
C GLY A 95 19.59 6.84 -1.42
N ASP A 96 20.77 7.30 -1.01
CA ASP A 96 21.06 8.73 -0.76
C ASP A 96 21.31 9.59 -2.02
N GLY A 97 21.42 8.94 -3.18
CA GLY A 97 21.56 9.58 -4.50
C GLY A 97 22.71 10.56 -4.68
N SER A 98 23.73 10.45 -3.83
CA SER A 98 24.87 11.36 -3.76
C SER A 98 25.77 11.35 -5.01
N ALA A 99 25.65 10.35 -5.88
CA ALA A 99 26.53 10.16 -7.04
C ALA A 99 25.94 10.58 -8.40
N ASP A 100 24.63 10.87 -8.49
CA ASP A 100 23.94 11.19 -9.74
C ASP A 100 23.08 12.47 -9.60
N PRO A 101 23.42 13.57 -10.31
CA PRO A 101 22.66 14.83 -10.25
C PRO A 101 21.18 14.72 -10.68
N GLU A 102 20.85 13.88 -11.66
CA GLU A 102 19.45 13.67 -12.09
C GLU A 102 18.67 12.95 -10.97
N TRP A 103 19.30 11.97 -10.35
CA TRP A 103 18.73 11.24 -9.23
C TRP A 103 18.58 12.11 -7.98
N ALA A 104 19.58 12.95 -7.67
CA ALA A 104 19.51 13.94 -6.59
C ALA A 104 18.36 14.94 -6.80
N ALA A 105 18.15 15.43 -8.02
CA ALA A 105 17.02 16.30 -8.36
C ALA A 105 15.68 15.58 -8.17
N ARG A 106 15.57 14.31 -8.55
CA ARG A 106 14.38 13.48 -8.31
C ARG A 106 14.09 13.32 -6.82
N ILE A 107 15.11 13.05 -6.00
CA ILE A 107 14.96 12.95 -4.54
C ILE A 107 14.48 14.28 -3.97
N ALA A 108 15.06 15.40 -4.40
CA ALA A 108 14.66 16.73 -3.95
C ALA A 108 13.19 17.02 -4.27
N MET A 109 12.72 16.67 -5.48
CA MET A 109 11.31 16.81 -5.86
C MET A 109 10.36 15.95 -5.00
N HIS A 110 10.76 14.73 -4.63
CA HIS A 110 9.94 13.88 -3.75
C HIS A 110 9.91 14.44 -2.32
N ARG A 111 11.08 14.87 -1.80
CA ARG A 111 11.18 15.50 -0.48
C ARG A 111 10.39 16.80 -0.37
N ALA A 112 10.30 17.60 -1.44
CA ALA A 112 9.54 18.84 -1.46
C ALA A 112 8.02 18.63 -1.54
N ARG A 113 7.57 17.50 -2.09
CA ARG A 113 6.16 17.20 -2.30
C ARG A 113 5.49 16.52 -1.12
N ARG A 114 6.22 15.72 -0.35
CA ARG A 114 5.68 15.06 0.85
C ARG A 114 5.32 16.07 1.94
N PRO A 115 4.22 15.87 2.69
CA PRO A 115 3.94 16.65 3.88
C PRO A 115 5.11 16.63 4.87
N SER A 116 5.44 17.79 5.46
CA SER A 116 6.54 17.89 6.43
C SER A 116 6.28 17.13 7.73
N THR A 117 5.02 16.77 8.01
CA THR A 117 4.64 15.97 9.18
C THR A 117 4.99 14.49 9.02
N TRP A 118 5.22 14.02 7.80
CA TRP A 118 5.52 12.61 7.55
C TRP A 118 6.93 12.25 8.01
N GLY A 119 7.04 11.09 8.67
CA GLY A 119 8.31 10.46 8.97
C GLY A 119 9.03 10.03 7.69
N LEU A 120 10.35 9.84 7.77
CA LEU A 120 11.18 9.32 6.69
C LEU A 120 12.08 8.20 7.22
N ALA A 121 12.07 7.06 6.55
CA ALA A 121 13.06 6.00 6.72
C ALA A 121 13.72 5.70 5.37
N GLU A 122 15.04 5.80 5.31
CA GLU A 122 15.83 5.45 4.12
C GLU A 122 16.40 4.04 4.29
N THR A 123 15.65 3.02 3.86
CA THR A 123 16.00 1.62 4.08
C THR A 123 15.40 0.69 3.03
N ILE A 124 16.01 -0.48 2.86
CA ILE A 124 15.45 -1.63 2.12
C ILE A 124 14.99 -2.76 3.04
N ASP A 125 15.25 -2.64 4.35
CA ASP A 125 14.83 -3.60 5.36
C ASP A 125 13.34 -3.35 5.73
N LEU A 126 12.46 -3.80 4.83
CA LEU A 126 11.02 -3.56 4.92
C LEU A 126 10.31 -4.52 5.88
N VAL A 127 10.84 -5.73 6.08
CA VAL A 127 10.20 -6.78 6.87
C VAL A 127 9.93 -6.34 8.31
N PRO A 128 10.91 -5.79 9.07
CA PRO A 128 10.67 -5.33 10.44
C PRO A 128 9.64 -4.19 10.53
N LEU A 129 9.61 -3.31 9.52
CA LEU A 129 8.65 -2.20 9.44
C LEU A 129 7.23 -2.69 9.21
N LEU A 130 7.07 -3.79 8.46
CA LEU A 130 5.79 -4.41 8.12
C LEU A 130 5.28 -5.32 9.24
N ASP A 131 6.15 -6.06 9.92
CA ASP A 131 5.76 -6.98 11.01
C ASP A 131 5.40 -6.23 12.31
N SER A 132 5.94 -5.03 12.51
CA SER A 132 5.67 -4.22 13.70
C SER A 132 4.44 -3.32 13.53
N PRO A 133 3.61 -3.11 14.56
CA PRO A 133 2.58 -2.08 14.52
C PRO A 133 3.21 -0.68 14.44
N GLY A 134 2.50 0.28 13.84
CA GLY A 134 2.98 1.64 13.66
C GLY A 134 2.03 2.49 12.82
N PRO A 135 2.44 3.73 12.47
CA PRO A 135 1.63 4.62 11.62
C PRO A 135 1.46 4.03 10.21
N PRO A 136 0.64 4.61 9.33
CA PRO A 136 0.61 4.19 7.93
C PRO A 136 1.99 4.19 7.25
N LEU A 137 2.18 3.31 6.27
CA LEU A 137 3.42 3.17 5.50
C LEU A 137 3.20 3.56 4.05
N LEU A 138 4.10 4.38 3.51
CA LEU A 138 4.28 4.56 2.08
C LEU A 138 5.65 4.00 1.66
N VAL A 139 5.67 2.94 0.85
CA VAL A 139 6.91 2.38 0.28
C VAL A 139 7.13 2.91 -1.13
N ASP A 140 8.17 3.74 -1.32
CA ASP A 140 8.58 4.30 -2.61
C ASP A 140 10.08 3.99 -2.86
N CYS A 141 10.40 2.94 -3.63
CA CYS A 141 9.51 2.02 -4.34
C CYS A 141 10.02 0.57 -4.34
N LEU A 142 9.15 -0.39 -4.64
CA LEU A 142 9.56 -1.81 -4.74
C LEU A 142 10.56 -2.06 -5.88
N THR A 143 10.56 -1.21 -6.89
CA THR A 143 11.50 -1.25 -8.03
C THR A 143 12.95 -1.02 -7.60
N LEU A 144 13.18 -0.03 -6.73
CA LEU A 144 14.52 0.25 -6.20
C LEU A 144 14.87 -0.65 -5.01
N TRP A 145 13.86 -1.11 -4.27
CA TRP A 145 14.06 -2.18 -3.30
C TRP A 145 14.67 -3.41 -3.97
N LEU A 146 14.06 -3.93 -5.05
CA LEU A 146 14.58 -5.12 -5.73
C LEU A 146 16.01 -4.90 -6.25
N ALA A 147 16.28 -3.76 -6.89
CA ALA A 147 17.62 -3.48 -7.43
C ALA A 147 18.69 -3.56 -6.34
N ARG A 148 18.42 -2.96 -5.17
CA ARG A 148 19.35 -2.98 -4.04
C ARG A 148 19.39 -4.33 -3.31
N THR A 149 18.30 -5.08 -3.29
CA THR A 149 18.29 -6.47 -2.81
C THR A 149 19.16 -7.35 -3.70
N MET A 150 19.07 -7.18 -5.02
CA MET A 150 19.94 -7.85 -5.99
C MET A 150 21.42 -7.47 -5.79
N ASP A 151 21.72 -6.20 -5.51
CA ASP A 151 23.08 -5.76 -5.13
C ASP A 151 23.56 -6.46 -3.85
N ALA A 152 22.72 -6.50 -2.81
CA ALA A 152 23.06 -7.10 -1.52
C ALA A 152 23.30 -8.63 -1.61
N CYS A 153 22.57 -9.31 -2.49
CA CYS A 153 22.77 -10.72 -2.79
C CYS A 153 23.90 -10.98 -3.81
N ASP A 154 24.58 -9.94 -4.33
CA ASP A 154 25.62 -10.04 -5.35
C ASP A 154 25.19 -10.82 -6.62
N VAL A 155 23.88 -10.81 -6.93
CA VAL A 155 23.32 -11.65 -8.01
C VAL A 155 23.73 -11.18 -9.41
N TRP A 156 24.13 -9.91 -9.54
CA TRP A 156 24.63 -9.35 -10.79
C TRP A 156 25.94 -9.99 -11.23
N ALA A 157 26.82 -10.30 -10.27
CA ALA A 157 28.09 -10.98 -10.52
C ALA A 157 27.94 -12.50 -10.47
N SER A 158 26.98 -13.02 -9.69
CA SER A 158 26.74 -14.45 -9.48
C SER A 158 25.26 -14.81 -9.65
N PRO A 159 24.78 -15.02 -10.88
CA PRO A 159 23.36 -15.27 -11.18
C PRO A 159 22.76 -16.52 -10.51
N ASP A 160 23.59 -17.47 -10.10
CA ASP A 160 23.20 -18.65 -9.33
C ASP A 160 22.67 -18.30 -7.92
N ARG A 161 22.98 -17.10 -7.41
CA ARG A 161 22.45 -16.56 -6.15
C ARG A 161 21.02 -16.03 -6.25
N VAL A 162 20.35 -16.19 -7.40
CA VAL A 162 18.95 -15.78 -7.59
C VAL A 162 18.01 -16.34 -6.51
N VAL A 163 18.29 -17.54 -5.99
CA VAL A 163 17.53 -18.17 -4.90
C VAL A 163 17.50 -17.31 -3.62
N GLU A 164 18.54 -16.53 -3.36
CA GLU A 164 18.63 -15.63 -2.21
C GLU A 164 17.70 -14.42 -2.41
N VAL A 165 17.70 -13.85 -3.61
CA VAL A 165 16.76 -12.77 -3.97
C VAL A 165 15.32 -13.26 -3.90
N GLU A 166 15.05 -14.48 -4.38
CA GLU A 166 13.71 -15.07 -4.27
C GLU A 166 13.28 -15.29 -2.81
N ALA A 167 14.21 -15.64 -1.91
CA ALA A 167 13.93 -15.75 -0.48
C ALA A 167 13.56 -14.38 0.13
N GLU A 168 14.25 -13.30 -0.25
CA GLU A 168 13.91 -11.93 0.17
C GLU A 168 12.53 -11.49 -0.34
N ILE A 169 12.18 -11.84 -1.59
CA ILE A 169 10.83 -11.59 -2.14
C ILE A 169 9.78 -12.34 -1.33
N ALA A 170 10.04 -13.61 -1.00
CA ALA A 170 9.12 -14.41 -0.20
C ALA A 170 8.96 -13.85 1.23
N ALA A 171 10.05 -13.42 1.86
CA ALA A 171 10.02 -12.79 3.18
C ALA A 171 9.22 -11.47 3.17
N LEU A 172 9.46 -10.61 2.18
CA LEU A 172 8.69 -9.38 1.99
C LEU A 172 7.20 -9.67 1.81
N ALA A 173 6.84 -10.63 0.98
CA ALA A 173 5.45 -11.01 0.74
C ALA A 173 4.76 -11.54 2.00
N ALA A 174 5.47 -12.35 2.79
CA ALA A 174 4.95 -12.89 4.04
C ALA A 174 4.71 -11.77 5.07
N ALA A 175 5.65 -10.82 5.20
CA ALA A 175 5.50 -9.66 6.07
C ALA A 175 4.37 -8.72 5.58
N TRP A 176 4.31 -8.46 4.27
CA TRP A 176 3.25 -7.70 3.63
C TRP A 176 1.88 -8.32 3.95
N SER A 177 1.71 -9.62 3.76
CA SER A 177 0.43 -10.31 3.99
C SER A 177 -0.06 -10.24 5.44
N ARG A 178 0.85 -10.14 6.41
CA ARG A 178 0.52 -10.13 7.84
C ARG A 178 0.56 -8.74 8.46
N THR A 179 0.96 -7.72 7.71
CA THR A 179 1.16 -6.40 8.29
C THR A 179 -0.13 -5.85 8.92
N PRO A 180 -0.08 -5.37 10.17
CA PRO A 180 -1.24 -4.75 10.81
C PRO A 180 -1.40 -3.28 10.36
N ARG A 181 -0.46 -2.74 9.59
CA ARG A 181 -0.43 -1.34 9.19
C ARG A 181 -1.27 -1.13 7.93
N LEU A 182 -1.82 0.06 7.77
CA LEU A 182 -2.22 0.55 6.45
C LEU A 182 -0.93 0.78 5.67
N VAL A 183 -0.79 0.11 4.53
CA VAL A 183 0.41 0.21 3.69
C VAL A 183 0.03 0.47 2.24
N VAL A 184 0.71 1.44 1.65
CA VAL A 184 0.69 1.71 0.21
C VAL A 184 2.10 1.50 -0.32
N ALA A 185 2.26 0.72 -1.37
CA ALA A 185 3.53 0.56 -2.06
C ALA A 185 3.38 0.94 -3.53
N VAL A 186 4.40 1.61 -4.08
CA VAL A 186 4.47 1.86 -5.51
C VAL A 186 5.53 0.96 -6.15
N SER A 187 5.22 0.49 -7.35
CA SER A 187 6.16 -0.30 -8.16
C SER A 187 6.03 0.04 -9.63
N ASN A 188 7.14 -0.02 -10.36
CA ASN A 188 7.15 0.09 -11.81
C ASN A 188 6.68 -1.22 -12.44
N GLU A 189 5.84 -1.10 -13.47
CA GLU A 189 5.65 -2.20 -14.41
C GLU A 189 6.67 -2.07 -15.55
N VAL A 190 7.52 -3.09 -15.70
CA VAL A 190 8.70 -3.09 -16.59
C VAL A 190 8.70 -4.22 -17.63
N GLY A 191 7.73 -5.14 -17.56
CA GLY A 191 7.60 -6.31 -18.42
C GLY A 191 6.80 -6.09 -19.71
N ALA A 192 6.09 -4.96 -19.85
CA ALA A 192 5.26 -4.65 -21.02
C ALA A 192 6.06 -4.15 -22.26
N GLY A 193 7.39 -4.15 -22.19
CA GLY A 193 8.28 -3.69 -23.26
C GLY A 193 8.99 -4.82 -24.01
N VAL A 194 10.01 -4.45 -24.80
CA VAL A 194 10.88 -5.41 -25.50
C VAL A 194 11.76 -6.17 -24.51
N VAL A 195 12.09 -7.42 -24.83
CA VAL A 195 13.05 -8.22 -24.04
C VAL A 195 14.42 -7.55 -24.05
N PRO A 196 15.02 -7.22 -22.88
CA PRO A 196 16.34 -6.62 -22.82
C PRO A 196 17.42 -7.51 -23.45
N ALA A 197 18.41 -6.89 -24.10
CA ALA A 197 19.56 -7.60 -24.68
C ALA A 197 20.59 -8.04 -23.61
N ASP A 198 20.71 -7.26 -22.53
CA ASP A 198 21.60 -7.55 -21.41
C ASP A 198 21.01 -8.62 -20.47
N PRO A 199 21.74 -9.71 -20.14
CA PRO A 199 21.26 -10.76 -19.24
C PRO A 199 20.86 -10.27 -17.85
N GLY A 200 21.62 -9.36 -17.25
CA GLY A 200 21.31 -8.83 -15.91
C GLY A 200 20.00 -8.06 -15.91
N THR A 201 19.78 -7.23 -16.94
CA THR A 201 18.54 -6.48 -17.13
C THR A 201 17.35 -7.39 -17.40
N ARG A 202 17.53 -8.52 -18.12
CA ARG A 202 16.48 -9.56 -18.25
C ARG A 202 16.13 -10.18 -16.91
N LEU A 203 17.14 -10.57 -16.12
CA LEU A 203 16.94 -11.14 -14.79
C LEU A 203 16.19 -10.17 -13.88
N TYR A 204 16.59 -8.89 -13.86
CA TYR A 204 15.90 -7.85 -13.11
C TYR A 204 14.43 -7.72 -13.53
N ARG A 205 14.15 -7.67 -14.83
CA ARG A 205 12.78 -7.60 -15.35
C ARG A 205 11.94 -8.81 -14.90
N ASP A 206 12.49 -10.01 -14.99
CA ASP A 206 11.79 -11.24 -14.61
C ASP A 206 11.52 -11.30 -13.10
N LEU A 207 12.49 -10.89 -12.28
CA LEU A 207 12.33 -10.77 -10.83
C LEU A 207 11.36 -9.64 -10.44
N MET A 208 11.34 -8.51 -11.15
CA MET A 208 10.32 -7.46 -10.94
C MET A 208 8.91 -7.98 -11.22
N GLY A 209 8.75 -8.81 -12.26
CA GLY A 209 7.49 -9.51 -12.51
C GLY A 209 7.07 -10.36 -11.32
N ARG A 210 8.00 -11.14 -10.75
CA ARG A 210 7.75 -11.93 -9.54
C ARG A 210 7.38 -11.06 -8.34
N VAL A 211 8.11 -9.97 -8.07
CA VAL A 211 7.78 -9.02 -6.99
C VAL A 211 6.36 -8.48 -7.16
N ASN A 212 6.05 -7.95 -8.34
CA ASN A 212 4.76 -7.34 -8.62
C ASN A 212 3.63 -8.36 -8.46
N THR A 213 3.76 -9.56 -9.04
CA THR A 213 2.77 -10.63 -8.92
C THR A 213 2.58 -11.09 -7.48
N THR A 214 3.66 -11.38 -6.75
CA THR A 214 3.56 -11.89 -5.38
C THR A 214 2.94 -10.83 -4.46
N ILE A 215 3.40 -9.58 -4.50
CA ILE A 215 2.83 -8.53 -3.65
C ILE A 215 1.38 -8.21 -4.04
N ALA A 216 1.04 -8.22 -5.34
CA ALA A 216 -0.35 -8.05 -5.79
C ALA A 216 -1.27 -9.14 -5.20
N HIS A 217 -0.86 -10.41 -5.22
CA HIS A 217 -1.64 -11.51 -4.64
C HIS A 217 -1.90 -11.36 -3.14
N HIS A 218 -1.00 -10.70 -2.41
CA HIS A 218 -1.16 -10.44 -0.97
C HIS A 218 -1.73 -9.04 -0.67
N SER A 219 -2.12 -8.27 -1.69
CA SER A 219 -2.71 -6.94 -1.53
C SER A 219 -4.24 -6.98 -1.51
N THR A 220 -4.86 -6.14 -0.69
CA THR A 220 -6.32 -5.97 -0.67
C THR A 220 -6.80 -5.10 -1.85
N THR A 221 -5.92 -4.26 -2.39
CA THR A 221 -6.21 -3.40 -3.52
C THR A 221 -4.98 -3.31 -4.42
N VAL A 222 -5.18 -3.50 -5.71
CA VAL A 222 -4.14 -3.31 -6.71
C VAL A 222 -4.63 -2.30 -7.73
N LEU A 223 -3.86 -1.24 -7.95
CA LEU A 223 -4.17 -0.16 -8.86
C LEU A 223 -3.12 -0.11 -9.97
N TRP A 224 -3.58 0.02 -11.21
CA TRP A 224 -2.72 0.37 -12.33
C TRP A 224 -2.82 1.86 -12.62
N CYS A 225 -1.69 2.55 -12.58
CA CYS A 225 -1.57 3.98 -12.83
C CYS A 225 -0.99 4.24 -14.23
N ILE A 226 -1.77 4.95 -15.05
CA ILE A 226 -1.43 5.36 -16.42
C ILE A 226 -1.91 6.79 -16.67
N ALA A 227 -1.03 7.65 -17.20
CA ALA A 227 -1.33 9.05 -17.51
C ALA A 227 -1.99 9.84 -16.35
N GLY A 228 -1.56 9.59 -15.11
CA GLY A 228 -2.07 10.23 -13.90
C GLY A 228 -3.41 9.69 -13.42
N ARG A 229 -3.93 8.60 -13.99
CA ARG A 229 -5.20 7.98 -13.62
C ARG A 229 -4.97 6.58 -13.10
N THR A 230 -5.76 6.17 -12.11
CA THR A 230 -5.74 4.80 -11.59
C THR A 230 -6.95 3.99 -12.04
N VAL A 231 -6.68 2.73 -12.37
CA VAL A 231 -7.67 1.72 -12.70
C VAL A 231 -7.47 0.53 -11.75
N PRO A 232 -8.50 0.04 -11.05
CA PRO A 232 -8.39 -1.19 -10.27
C PRO A 232 -8.04 -2.40 -11.17
N LEU A 233 -7.16 -3.27 -10.71
CA LEU A 233 -6.83 -4.56 -11.33
C LEU A 233 -7.63 -5.71 -10.71
#